data_AF-A0A3C1ZWI1-F1
#
_entry.id   AF-A0A3C1ZWI1-F1
#
_cell.length_a   1.000
_cell.length_b   1.000
_cell.length_c   1.000
_cell.angle_alpha   90.00
_cell.angle_beta   90.00
_cell.angle_gamma   90.00
#
_symmetry.space_group_name_H-M   'P 1'
#
loop_
_entity.id
_entity.type
_entity.pdbx_description
1 polymer ?
#
loop_
_entity_poly.entity_id
_entity_poly.type
_entity_poly.pdbx_seq_one_letter_code
_entity_poly.pdbx_strand_id
1 'polypeptide(L)'
;MAKLSREQALPWLMLIVLALVWGSSFILIKQGLLAFSPGEVGALRIVAAGLFLMPLALPKLKTLRRRQWGILFLIGLAGSFIPAFLFALPQT
;
A
#
# COMPACT_ATOMS: atom_id res chain seq x y z
N MET A 1 8.27 36.25 6.37
CA MET A 1 8.32 35.20 5.32
C MET A 1 9.36 34.17 5.74
N ALA A 2 8.94 32.98 6.17
CA ALA A 2 9.86 31.95 6.67
C ALA A 2 10.72 31.39 5.53
N LYS A 3 12.06 31.38 5.71
CA LYS A 3 12.98 30.65 4.85
C LYS A 3 12.67 29.16 4.98
N LEU A 4 11.99 28.58 3.99
CA LEU A 4 11.89 27.13 3.87
C LEU A 4 13.31 26.59 3.67
N SER A 5 13.90 26.00 4.71
CA SER A 5 15.15 25.25 4.54
C SER A 5 14.86 24.06 3.62
N ARG A 6 15.84 23.61 2.82
CA ARG A 6 15.71 22.41 1.96
C ARG A 6 15.20 21.19 2.74
N GLU A 7 15.48 21.15 4.04
CA GLU A 7 15.05 20.10 4.97
C GLU A 7 13.54 20.15 5.29
N GLN A 8 12.89 21.31 5.19
CA GLN A 8 11.44 21.44 5.36
C GLN A 8 10.68 21.11 4.07
N ALA A 9 11.25 21.40 2.89
CA ALA A 9 10.56 21.19 1.62
C ALA A 9 10.36 19.71 1.26
N LEU A 10 11.34 18.84 1.56
CA LEU A 10 11.31 17.42 1.21
C LEU A 10 10.19 16.65 1.94
N PRO A 11 9.99 16.80 3.27
CA PRO A 11 8.84 16.21 3.96
C PRO A 11 7.50 16.64 3.38
N TRP A 12 7.32 17.93 3.08
CA TRP A 12 6.08 18.42 2.47
C TRP A 12 5.85 17.82 1.09
N LEU A 13 6.89 17.71 0.27
CA LEU A 13 6.81 17.04 -1.03
C LEU A 13 6.43 15.56 -0.89
N MET A 14 7.05 14.85 0.05
CA MET A 14 6.69 13.45 0.36
C MET A 14 5.22 13.31 0.77
N LEU A 15 4.71 14.22 1.60
CA LEU A 15 3.30 14.22 2.00
C LEU A 15 2.36 14.49 0.83
N ILE A 16 2.69 15.41 -0.07
CA ILE A 16 1.89 15.68 -1.28
C ILE A 16 1.86 14.43 -2.17
N VAL A 17 3.02 13.84 -2.46
CA VAL A 17 3.09 12.61 -3.27
C VAL A 17 2.33 11.47 -2.60
N LEU A 18 2.48 11.31 -1.30
CA LEU A 18 1.76 10.30 -0.52
C LEU A 18 0.25 10.51 -0.62
N ALA A 19 -0.23 11.75 -0.45
CA ALA A 19 -1.65 12.08 -0.55
C ALA A 19 -2.20 11.83 -1.96
N LEU A 20 -1.43 12.11 -3.01
CA LEU A 20 -1.83 11.80 -4.39
C LEU A 20 -1.90 10.28 -4.63
N VAL A 21 -0.88 9.53 -4.18
CA VAL A 21 -0.84 8.06 -4.31
C VAL A 21 -1.99 7.42 -3.53
N TRP A 22 -2.24 7.85 -2.29
CA TRP A 22 -3.35 7.31 -1.48
C TRP A 22 -4.71 7.76 -2.00
N GLY A 23 -4.88 9.04 -2.31
CA GLY A 23 -6.14 9.61 -2.80
C GLY A 23 -6.59 9.01 -4.13
N SER A 24 -5.68 8.92 -5.11
CA SER A 24 -5.97 8.27 -6.41
C SER A 24 -6.36 6.80 -6.25
N SER A 25 -5.82 6.13 -5.23
CA SER A 25 -6.13 4.74 -4.96
C SER A 25 -7.59 4.49 -4.59
N PHE A 26 -8.22 5.38 -3.82
CA PHE A 26 -9.65 5.29 -3.52
C PHE A 26 -10.53 5.52 -4.74
N ILE A 27 -10.11 6.42 -5.63
CA ILE A 27 -10.81 6.67 -6.91
C ILE A 27 -10.77 5.39 -7.77
N LEU A 28 -9.62 4.74 -7.85
CA LEU A 28 -9.46 3.49 -8.59
C LEU A 28 -10.27 2.34 -7.99
N ILE A 29 -10.38 2.25 -6.66
CA ILE A 29 -11.26 1.27 -6.00
C ILE A 29 -12.72 1.50 -6.44
N LYS A 30 -13.20 2.74 -6.35
CA LYS A 30 -14.57 3.10 -6.76
C LYS A 30 -14.84 2.78 -8.23
N GLN A 31 -13.88 3.01 -9.12
CA GLN A 31 -13.99 2.65 -10.54
C GLN A 31 -13.95 1.13 -10.76
N GLY A 32 -13.08 0.42 -10.03
CA GLY A 32 -12.98 -1.04 -10.11
C GLY A 32 -14.26 -1.76 -9.67
N LEU A 33 -14.97 -1.19 -8.69
CA LEU A 33 -16.26 -1.72 -8.22
C LEU A 33 -17.39 -1.67 -9.25
N LEU A 34 -17.23 -0.93 -10.35
CA LEU A 34 -18.19 -0.95 -11.46
C LEU A 34 -18.15 -2.28 -12.23
N ALA A 35 -17.04 -3.01 -12.18
CA ALA A 35 -16.84 -4.25 -12.92
C ALA A 35 -16.56 -5.48 -12.03
N PHE A 36 -16.05 -5.27 -10.81
CA PHE A 36 -15.61 -6.33 -9.91
C PHE A 36 -16.25 -6.20 -8.53
N SER A 37 -16.40 -7.32 -7.83
CA SER A 37 -16.82 -7.31 -6.42
C SER A 37 -15.74 -6.69 -5.52
N PRO A 38 -16.11 -6.19 -4.32
CA PRO A 38 -15.15 -5.61 -3.37
C PRO A 38 -14.00 -6.54 -3.01
N GLY A 39 -14.29 -7.84 -2.88
CA GLY A 39 -13.28 -8.86 -2.62
C GLY A 39 -12.28 -8.99 -3.76
N GLU A 40 -12.75 -8.98 -5.02
CA GLU A 40 -11.89 -9.08 -6.20
C GLU A 40 -10.99 -7.86 -6.36
N VAL A 41 -11.52 -6.64 -6.16
CA VAL A 41 -10.71 -5.41 -6.22
C VAL A 41 -9.61 -5.42 -5.15
N GLY A 42 -9.94 -5.81 -3.92
CA GLY A 42 -8.97 -5.94 -2.83
C GLY A 42 -7.91 -7.01 -3.11
N ALA A 43 -8.32 -8.18 -3.61
CA ALA A 43 -7.41 -9.27 -3.97
C ALA A 43 -6.46 -8.87 -5.11
N LEU A 44 -6.99 -8.26 -6.18
CA LEU A 44 -6.18 -7.77 -7.30
C LEU A 44 -5.12 -6.78 -6.84
N ARG A 45 -5.47 -5.86 -5.94
CA ARG A 45 -4.53 -4.89 -5.37
C ARG A 45 -3.38 -5.57 -4.63
N ILE A 46 -3.69 -6.53 -3.76
CA ILE A 46 -2.68 -7.26 -2.97
C ILE A 46 -1.80 -8.13 -3.86
N VAL A 47 -2.39 -8.86 -4.79
CA VAL A 47 -1.64 -9.71 -5.73
C VAL A 47 -0.75 -8.87 -6.63
N ALA A 48 -1.26 -7.76 -7.19
CA ALA A 48 -0.47 -6.86 -8.02
C ALA A 48 0.70 -6.24 -7.24
N ALA A 49 0.47 -5.76 -6.01
CA ALA A 49 1.53 -5.25 -5.15
C ALA A 49 2.57 -6.34 -4.82
N GLY A 50 2.11 -7.55 -4.51
CA GLY A 50 2.97 -8.71 -4.24
C GLY A 50 3.84 -9.06 -5.44
N LEU A 51 3.25 -9.20 -6.64
CA LEU A 51 3.99 -9.51 -7.87
C LEU A 51 4.99 -8.42 -8.24
N PHE A 52 4.61 -7.15 -8.10
CA PHE A 52 5.48 -6.02 -8.38
C PHE A 52 6.69 -5.96 -7.42
N LEU A 53 6.47 -6.24 -6.13
CA LEU A 53 7.52 -6.22 -5.11
C LEU A 53 8.31 -7.52 -5.00
N MET A 54 7.79 -8.63 -5.51
CA MET A 54 8.40 -9.96 -5.45
C MET A 54 9.87 -9.99 -5.90
N PRO A 55 10.25 -9.48 -7.11
CA PRO A 55 11.65 -9.54 -7.54
C PRO A 55 12.61 -8.79 -6.62
N LEU A 56 12.14 -7.71 -5.97
CA LEU A 56 12.94 -6.93 -5.02
C LEU A 56 13.01 -7.61 -3.63
N ALA A 57 11.94 -8.29 -3.23
CA ALA A 57 11.84 -8.95 -1.93
C ALA A 57 12.57 -10.30 -1.89
N LEU A 58 12.52 -11.08 -2.98
CA LEU A 58 13.05 -12.45 -3.06
C LEU A 58 14.52 -12.59 -2.58
N PRO A 59 15.48 -11.74 -2.97
CA PRO A 59 16.86 -11.86 -2.50
C PRO A 59 16.99 -11.60 -0.99
N LYS A 60 16.15 -10.72 -0.45
CA LYS A 60 16.18 -10.31 0.96
C LYS A 60 15.52 -11.33 1.88
N LEU A 61 14.59 -12.14 1.38
CA LEU A 61 13.93 -13.20 2.18
C LEU A 61 14.94 -14.20 2.78
N LYS A 62 16.05 -14.46 2.08
CA LYS A 62 17.12 -15.36 2.55
C LYS A 62 17.87 -14.84 3.78
N THR A 63 17.82 -13.53 4.03
CA THR A 63 18.48 -12.89 5.18
C THR A 63 17.62 -12.84 6.45
N LEU A 64 16.36 -13.32 6.37
CA LEU A 64 15.41 -13.22 7.47
C LEU A 64 15.59 -14.33 8.50
N ARG A 65 15.63 -13.94 9.78
CA ARG A 65 15.57 -14.86 10.92
C ARG A 65 14.15 -15.39 11.10
N ARG A 66 13.98 -16.61 11.62
CA ARG A 66 12.66 -17.24 11.85
C ARG A 66 11.67 -16.35 12.62
N ARG A 67 12.13 -15.59 13.61
CA ARG A 67 11.28 -14.65 14.37
C ARG A 67 10.71 -13.52 13.51
N GLN A 68 11.43 -13.09 12.48
CA GLN A 68 11.01 -11.97 11.62
C GLN A 68 9.89 -12.39 10.67
N TRP A 69 9.76 -13.67 10.32
CA TRP A 69 8.69 -14.16 9.45
C TRP A 69 7.30 -13.94 10.07
N GLY A 70 7.12 -14.29 11.35
CA GLY A 70 5.85 -14.05 12.04
C GLY A 70 5.52 -12.56 12.17
N ILE A 71 6.53 -11.73 12.44
CA ILE A 71 6.36 -10.27 12.53
C ILE A 71 6.01 -9.67 11.17
N LEU A 72 6.71 -10.06 10.10
CA LEU A 72 6.41 -9.60 8.73
C LEU A 72 5.03 -10.03 8.27
N PHE A 73 4.60 -11.25 8.63
CA PHE A 73 3.25 -11.70 8.34
C PHE A 73 2.21 -10.84 9.05
N LEU A 74 2.38 -10.55 10.35
CA LEU A 74 1.47 -9.70 11.11
C LEU A 74 1.42 -8.26 10.57
N ILE A 75 2.58 -7.66 10.26
CA ILE A 75 2.66 -6.31 9.70
C ILE A 75 2.04 -6.26 8.30
N GLY A 76 2.30 -7.25 7.45
CA GLY A 76 1.70 -7.34 6.12
C GLY A 76 0.19 -7.54 6.19
N LEU A 77 -0.28 -8.37 7.14
CA LEU A 77 -1.69 -8.62 7.35
C LEU A 77 -2.42 -7.36 7.82
N ALA A 78 -1.94 -6.75 8.89
CA ALA A 78 -2.56 -5.57 9.49
C ALA A 78 -2.36 -4.29 8.66
N GLY A 79 -1.20 -4.12 8.03
CA GLY A 79 -0.82 -2.91 7.32
C GLY A 79 -1.15 -2.89 5.83
N SER A 80 -1.41 -4.05 5.20
CA SER A 80 -1.68 -4.10 3.76
C SER A 80 -2.88 -4.97 3.42
N PHE A 81 -2.88 -6.25 3.83
CA PHE A 81 -3.92 -7.20 3.45
C PHE A 81 -5.30 -6.77 3.95
N ILE A 82 -5.49 -6.66 5.27
CA ILE A 82 -6.79 -6.32 5.86
C ILE A 82 -7.29 -4.96 5.34
N PRO A 83 -6.49 -3.87 5.35
CA PRO A 83 -6.91 -2.59 4.81
C PRO A 83 -7.37 -2.65 3.35
N ALA A 84 -6.69 -3.42 2.49
CA ALA A 84 -7.05 -3.49 1.07
C ALA A 84 -8.48 -3.99 0.83
N PHE A 85 -8.97 -4.93 1.65
CA PHE A 85 -10.36 -5.40 1.59
C PHE A 85 -11.30 -4.43 2.30
N LEU A 86 -10.89 -3.88 3.45
CA LEU A 86 -11.71 -2.92 4.21
C LEU A 86 -11.93 -1.60 3.46
N PHE A 87 -11.05 -1.18 2.55
CA PHE A 87 -11.26 0.02 1.74
C PHE A 87 -12.28 -0.19 0.61
N ALA A 88 -12.45 -1.42 0.13
CA ALA A 88 -13.39 -1.72 -0.95
C ALA A 88 -14.83 -1.88 -0.43
N LEU A 89 -15.02 -2.39 0.79
CA LEU A 89 -16.37 -2.65 1.35
C LEU A 89 -17.26 -1.39 1.46
N PRO A 90 -16.80 -0.23 1.96
CA PRO A 90 -17.67 0.95 2.14
C PRO A 90 -17.91 1.74 0.84
N GLN A 91 -17.28 1.35 -0.26
CA GLN A 91 -17.33 2.07 -1.54
C GLN A 91 -18.35 1.47 -2.52
N THR A 92 -19.03 0.38 -2.13
CA THR A 92 -20.24 -0.14 -2.79
C THR A 92 -21.44 0.73 -2.47
#